data_AF-A0A951Z920-F1
#
_entry.id   AF-A0A951Z920-F1
#
_cell.length_a   1.000
_cell.length_b   1.000
_cell.length_c   1.000
_cell.angle_alpha   90.00
_cell.angle_beta   90.00
_cell.angle_gamma   90.00
#
_symmetry.space_group_name_H-M   'P 1'
#
loop_
_entity.id
_entity.type
_entity.pdbx_description
1 polymer ?
#
loop_
_entity_poly.entity_id
_entity_poly.type
_entity_poly.pdbx_seq_one_letter_code
_entity_poly.pdbx_strand_id
1 'polypeptide(L)'
;MVKNEGPRRRDVVKWMGAGATAPLWGGVVAGPFFKQSASDHFVPADKKLSPEWVARLYAPGKATWHSGADLETIGMPIGGIAVGQAYLLGTGQIALWDIWNREYNTG
;
A
#
# COMPACT_ATOMS: atom_id res chain seq x y z
N MET A 1 -4.52 -24.04 40.79
CA MET A 1 -3.65 -23.25 39.89
C MET A 1 -4.31 -23.23 38.52
N VAL A 2 -4.99 -22.14 38.17
CA VAL A 2 -5.71 -21.99 36.90
C VAL A 2 -4.73 -21.48 35.84
N LYS A 3 -4.47 -22.27 34.80
CA LYS A 3 -3.71 -21.81 33.63
C LYS A 3 -4.63 -20.92 32.79
N ASN A 4 -4.27 -19.64 32.69
CA ASN A 4 -4.97 -18.66 31.87
C ASN A 4 -4.43 -18.78 30.43
N GLU A 5 -5.09 -19.57 29.58
CA GLU A 5 -4.70 -19.68 28.16
C GLU A 5 -5.30 -18.51 27.38
N GLY A 6 -4.46 -17.50 27.08
CA GLY A 6 -4.83 -16.41 26.19
C GLY A 6 -5.16 -16.89 24.77
N PRO A 7 -5.89 -16.09 23.98
CA PRO A 7 -6.36 -16.47 22.65
C PRO A 7 -5.19 -16.86 21.75
N ARG A 8 -5.31 -18.02 21.08
CA ARG A 8 -4.28 -18.54 20.19
C ARG A 8 -4.28 -17.75 18.88
N ARG A 9 -3.12 -17.66 18.20
CA ARG A 9 -2.95 -16.91 16.94
C ARG A 9 -4.04 -17.17 15.90
N ARG A 10 -4.50 -18.42 15.79
CA ARG A 10 -5.57 -18.84 14.86
C ARG A 10 -6.93 -18.25 15.21
N ASP A 11 -7.19 -18.08 16.49
CA ASP A 11 -8.42 -17.47 16.98
C ASP A 11 -8.37 -15.97 16.63
N VAL A 12 -7.25 -15.28 16.86
CA VAL A 12 -7.07 -13.87 16.44
C VAL A 12 -7.33 -13.67 14.93
N VAL A 13 -6.82 -14.55 14.07
CA VAL A 13 -7.06 -14.48 12.61
C VAL A 13 -8.54 -14.67 12.25
N LYS A 14 -9.24 -15.59 12.92
CA LYS A 14 -10.69 -15.78 12.73
C LYS A 14 -11.50 -14.57 13.18
N TRP A 15 -11.11 -13.96 14.30
CA TRP A 15 -11.75 -12.76 14.83
C TRP A 15 -11.54 -11.55 13.91
N MET A 16 -10.36 -11.41 13.29
CA MET A 16 -10.12 -10.36 12.28
C MET A 16 -10.89 -10.62 10.98
N GLY A 17 -11.02 -11.89 10.56
CA GLY A 17 -11.82 -12.25 9.37
C GLY A 17 -13.32 -11.98 9.52
N ALA A 18 -13.85 -12.07 10.74
CA ALA A 18 -15.26 -11.76 11.04
C ALA A 18 -15.54 -10.26 11.27
N GLY A 19 -14.50 -9.44 11.43
CA GLY A 19 -14.61 -8.00 11.75
C GLY A 19 -14.48 -7.05 10.54
N ALA A 20 -14.44 -7.56 9.31
CA ALA A 20 -14.23 -6.76 8.10
C ALA A 20 -15.46 -5.91 7.67
N THR A 21 -16.33 -5.56 8.60
CA THR A 21 -17.39 -4.54 8.42
C THR A 21 -17.19 -3.41 9.43
N ALA A 22 -15.97 -2.87 9.51
CA ALA A 22 -15.73 -1.58 10.12
C ALA A 22 -15.31 -0.61 9.03
N PRO A 23 -16.06 0.49 8.77
CA PRO A 23 -15.57 1.55 7.92
C PRO A 23 -14.41 2.21 8.67
N LEU A 24 -13.18 1.87 8.29
CA LEU A 24 -11.96 2.53 8.73
C LEU A 24 -11.93 3.93 8.13
N TRP A 25 -12.66 4.90 8.70
CA TRP A 25 -12.51 6.36 8.50
C TRP A 25 -12.34 6.89 7.05
N GLY A 26 -12.68 6.10 6.02
CA GLY A 26 -12.25 6.33 4.64
C GLY A 26 -13.31 6.03 3.57
N GLY A 27 -14.53 5.68 3.96
CA GLY A 27 -15.61 5.34 3.04
C GLY A 27 -15.44 3.97 2.38
N VAL A 28 -16.55 3.41 1.89
CA VAL A 28 -16.52 2.19 1.09
C VAL A 28 -15.91 2.54 -0.28
N VAL A 29 -14.67 2.10 -0.51
CA VAL A 29 -13.95 2.31 -1.79
C VAL A 29 -14.64 1.54 -2.91
N ALA A 30 -15.15 0.35 -2.61
CA ALA A 30 -15.88 -0.50 -3.54
C ALA A 30 -16.81 -1.49 -2.83
N GLY A 31 -17.92 -1.88 -3.47
CA GLY A 31 -18.78 -2.99 -3.03
C GLY A 31 -20.26 -2.81 -3.36
N PRO A 32 -21.10 -3.85 -3.18
CA PRO A 32 -20.77 -5.24 -2.81
C PRO A 32 -20.33 -6.11 -4.00
N PHE A 33 -19.35 -6.98 -3.75
CA PHE A 33 -18.86 -7.98 -4.71
C PHE A 33 -19.59 -9.31 -4.45
N PHE A 34 -20.40 -9.77 -5.41
CA PHE A 34 -21.10 -11.06 -5.31
C PHE A 34 -20.34 -12.13 -6.09
N LYS A 35 -20.38 -13.37 -5.62
CA LYS A 35 -19.72 -14.53 -6.28
C LYS A 35 -20.17 -14.73 -7.74
N GLN A 36 -21.34 -14.20 -8.09
CA GLN A 36 -21.90 -14.23 -9.46
C GLN A 36 -21.28 -13.19 -10.40
N SER A 37 -20.45 -12.28 -9.89
CA SER A 37 -19.63 -11.35 -10.67
C SER A 37 -18.28 -11.95 -11.09
N ALA A 38 -18.07 -13.24 -10.86
CA ALA A 38 -16.87 -13.97 -11.25
C ALA A 38 -16.88 -14.20 -12.77
N SER A 39 -16.32 -13.24 -13.49
CA SER A 39 -15.77 -13.45 -14.83
C SER A 39 -14.67 -14.54 -14.78
N ASP A 40 -14.38 -15.18 -15.92
CA ASP A 40 -13.19 -16.05 -16.12
C ASP A 40 -11.84 -15.32 -15.90
N HIS A 41 -11.89 -14.04 -15.53
CA HIS A 41 -10.77 -13.16 -15.26
C HIS A 41 -10.80 -12.69 -13.80
N PHE A 42 -9.65 -12.76 -13.12
CA PHE A 42 -9.47 -12.40 -11.70
C PHE A 42 -9.78 -10.94 -11.36
N VAL A 43 -9.84 -10.09 -12.38
CA VAL A 43 -10.15 -8.67 -12.28
C VAL A 43 -11.57 -8.48 -12.82
N PRO A 44 -12.57 -8.15 -11.98
CA PRO A 44 -13.92 -7.93 -12.47
C PRO A 44 -13.96 -6.68 -13.37
N ALA A 45 -14.75 -6.76 -14.44
CA ALA A 45 -14.92 -5.66 -15.40
C ALA A 45 -15.56 -4.43 -14.73
N ASP A 46 -16.59 -4.65 -13.90
CA ASP A 46 -17.16 -3.62 -13.05
C ASP A 46 -16.46 -3.61 -11.68
N LYS A 47 -15.75 -2.51 -11.41
CA LYS A 47 -15.03 -2.29 -10.15
C LYS A 47 -15.92 -1.81 -9.03
N LYS A 48 -17.15 -1.36 -9.31
CA LYS A 48 -18.11 -0.81 -8.34
C LYS A 48 -17.48 0.23 -7.40
N LEU A 49 -16.58 1.04 -7.96
CA LEU A 49 -15.96 2.14 -7.24
C LEU A 49 -17.03 3.19 -6.96
N SER A 50 -17.07 3.71 -5.74
CA SER A 50 -18.02 4.78 -5.44
C SER A 50 -17.66 6.03 -6.27
N PRO A 51 -18.64 6.69 -6.93
CA PRO A 51 -18.37 7.88 -7.72
C PRO A 51 -17.68 8.99 -6.92
N GLU A 52 -18.03 9.12 -5.64
CA GLU A 52 -17.40 10.05 -4.70
C GLU A 52 -15.92 9.73 -4.48
N TRP A 53 -15.56 8.45 -4.31
CA TRP A 53 -14.17 8.05 -4.16
C TRP A 53 -13.36 8.30 -5.43
N VAL A 54 -13.93 8.01 -6.61
CA VAL A 54 -13.29 8.34 -7.89
C VAL A 54 -13.07 9.84 -8.02
N ALA A 55 -14.08 10.66 -7.69
CA ALA A 55 -13.95 12.12 -7.72
C ALA A 55 -12.84 12.62 -6.79
N ARG A 56 -12.64 12.00 -5.62
CA ARG A 56 -11.56 12.35 -4.69
C ARG A 56 -10.16 12.07 -5.23
N LEU A 57 -9.98 11.13 -6.15
CA LEU A 57 -8.67 10.89 -6.79
C LEU A 57 -8.20 12.05 -7.65
N TYR A 58 -9.14 12.83 -8.20
CA TYR A 58 -8.86 13.99 -9.05
C TYR A 58 -8.93 15.32 -8.28
N ALA A 59 -9.35 15.29 -7.02
CA ALA A 59 -9.38 16.49 -6.19
C ALA A 59 -7.94 16.98 -5.94
N PRO A 60 -7.67 18.30 -6.04
CA PRO A 60 -6.35 18.84 -5.75
C PRO A 60 -5.92 18.50 -4.32
N GLY A 61 -4.82 17.76 -4.19
CA GLY A 61 -4.18 17.51 -2.92
C GLY A 61 -3.40 18.74 -2.42
N LYS A 62 -2.98 18.71 -1.15
CA LYS A 62 -1.98 19.64 -0.64
C LYS A 62 -0.60 19.00 -0.78
N ALA A 63 0.35 19.73 -1.37
CA ALA A 63 1.74 19.29 -1.41
C ALA A 63 2.34 19.36 0.00
N THR A 64 2.99 18.29 0.42
CA THR A 64 3.81 18.28 1.64
C THR A 64 5.20 18.79 1.29
N TRP A 65 5.68 19.77 2.04
CA TRP A 65 7.03 20.32 1.88
C TRP A 65 7.91 19.87 3.04
N HIS A 66 9.08 19.34 2.73
CA HIS A 66 10.08 18.90 3.71
C HIS A 66 11.30 19.82 3.66
N SER A 67 11.87 20.14 4.81
CA SER A 67 13.10 20.95 4.90
C SER A 67 13.89 20.68 6.18
N GLY A 68 15.14 21.15 6.25
CA GLY A 68 15.99 20.96 7.42
C GLY A 68 16.28 19.49 7.72
N ALA A 69 16.13 19.10 8.99
CA ALA A 69 16.42 17.75 9.47
C ALA A 69 15.57 16.66 8.81
N ASP A 70 14.38 16.99 8.29
CA ASP A 70 13.54 16.04 7.56
C ASP A 70 14.30 15.41 6.37
N LEU A 71 15.16 16.20 5.71
CA LEU A 71 15.90 15.80 4.51
C LEU A 71 16.92 14.68 4.77
N GLU A 72 17.38 14.53 6.03
CA GLU A 72 18.39 13.52 6.40
C GLU A 72 17.85 12.09 6.29
N THR A 73 16.52 11.94 6.36
CA THR A 73 15.85 10.64 6.34
C THR A 73 15.11 10.36 5.03
N ILE A 74 15.12 11.30 4.09
CA ILE A 74 14.47 11.15 2.78
C ILE A 74 15.41 10.42 1.83
N GLY A 75 14.93 9.28 1.31
CA GLY A 75 15.50 8.59 0.16
C GLY A 75 14.37 8.11 -0.75
N MET A 76 14.17 8.78 -1.87
CA MET A 76 13.12 8.46 -2.83
C MET A 76 13.68 7.56 -3.95
N PRO A 77 13.13 6.35 -4.16
CA PRO A 77 13.51 5.55 -5.31
C PRO A 77 13.03 6.27 -6.58
N ILE A 78 13.95 6.42 -7.53
CA ILE A 78 13.70 6.97 -8.85
C ILE A 78 14.09 5.93 -9.91
N GLY A 79 13.15 5.61 -10.77
CA GLY A 79 13.29 4.55 -11.78
C GLY A 79 11.95 4.18 -12.37
N GLY A 80 11.97 3.67 -13.60
CA GLY A 80 10.82 3.07 -14.25
C GLY A 80 10.77 1.56 -14.02
N ILE A 81 9.69 0.94 -14.48
CA ILE A 81 9.60 -0.52 -14.49
C ILE A 81 10.69 -1.07 -15.42
N ALA A 82 11.52 -1.98 -14.88
CA ALA A 82 12.58 -2.71 -15.59
C ALA A 82 13.74 -1.88 -16.17
N VAL A 83 13.95 -0.62 -15.74
CA VAL A 83 15.08 0.23 -16.23
C VAL A 83 16.21 0.41 -15.20
N GLY A 84 16.16 -0.31 -14.08
CA GLY A 84 17.02 -0.06 -12.93
C GLY A 84 16.51 1.08 -12.04
N GLN A 85 17.19 1.27 -10.92
CA GLN A 85 16.79 2.18 -9.85
C GLN A 85 17.98 2.99 -9.34
N ALA A 86 17.71 4.22 -8.94
CA ALA A 86 18.59 5.01 -8.10
C ALA A 86 17.77 5.64 -6.97
N TYR A 87 18.43 6.20 -5.96
CA TYR A 87 17.76 6.93 -4.88
C TYR A 87 18.10 8.41 -4.95
N LEU A 88 17.09 9.28 -4.94
CA LEU A 88 17.23 10.70 -4.72
C LEU A 88 17.12 10.98 -3.22
N LEU A 89 18.20 11.45 -2.61
CA LEU A 89 18.24 11.81 -1.20
C LEU A 89 17.58 13.17 -0.97
N GLY A 90 17.14 13.46 0.26
CA GLY A 90 16.57 14.75 0.62
C GLY A 90 17.53 15.93 0.41
N THR A 91 18.84 15.69 0.40
CA THR A 91 19.88 16.67 0.06
C THR A 91 19.95 17.01 -1.44
N GLY A 92 19.22 16.29 -2.30
CA GLY A 92 19.26 16.40 -3.75
C GLY A 92 20.35 15.56 -4.42
N GLN A 93 21.17 14.85 -3.65
CA GLN A 93 22.17 13.93 -4.18
C GLN A 93 21.56 12.61 -4.62
N ILE A 94 22.19 11.95 -5.60
CA ILE A 94 21.80 10.61 -6.04
C ILE A 94 22.69 9.57 -5.37
N ALA A 95 22.06 8.55 -4.78
CA ALA A 95 22.69 7.43 -4.11
C ALA A 95 22.16 6.08 -4.62
N LEU A 96 22.82 5.00 -4.21
CA LEU A 96 22.50 3.60 -4.54
C LEU A 96 22.13 3.40 -6.02
N TRP A 97 23.16 3.47 -6.86
CA TRP A 97 23.04 3.30 -8.31
C TRP A 97 22.89 1.83 -8.69
N ASP A 98 21.65 1.38 -8.85
CA ASP A 98 21.31 0.06 -9.39
C ASP A 98 20.70 0.17 -10.79
N ILE A 99 21.44 0.77 -11.72
CA ILE A 99 20.97 0.96 -13.10
C ILE A 99 21.15 -0.31 -13.93
N TRP A 100 22.07 -1.18 -13.53
CA TRP A 100 22.46 -2.35 -14.32
C TRP A 100 21.63 -3.60 -14.02
N ASN A 101 20.64 -3.52 -13.13
CA ASN A 101 19.82 -4.65 -12.68
C ASN A 101 20.69 -5.86 -12.30
N ARG A 102 21.77 -5.62 -11.57
CA ARG A 102 22.68 -6.69 -11.15
C ARG A 102 22.24 -7.21 -9.80
N GLU A 103 22.28 -8.51 -9.62
CA GLU A 103 22.03 -9.11 -8.32
C GLU A 103 23.12 -8.69 -7.33
N TYR A 104 22.70 -8.03 -6.24
CA TYR A 104 23.56 -7.79 -5.08
C TYR A 104 23.32 -8.90 -4.06
N ASN A 105 24.17 -9.93 -4.10
CA ASN A 105 24.18 -10.96 -3.08
C ASN A 105 24.81 -10.41 -1.80
N THR A 106 23.98 -9.90 -0.89
CA THR A 106 24.42 -9.33 0.41
C THR A 106 24.69 -10.37 1.50
N GLY A 107 24.66 -11.66 1.15
CA GLY A 107 24.89 -12.79 2.07
C GLY A 107 23.63 -13.33 2.71
#